data_AF-A0A0K9PSM2-F1
#
_entry.id   AF-A0A0K9PSM2-F1
#
_cell.length_a   1.000
_cell.length_b   1.000
_cell.length_c   1.000
_cell.angle_alpha   90.00
_cell.angle_beta   90.00
_cell.angle_gamma   90.00
#
_symmetry.space_group_name_H-M   'P 1'
#
loop_
_entity.id
_entity.type
_entity.pdbx_description
1 polymer ?
#
loop_
_entity_poly.entity_id
_entity_poly.type
_entity_poly.pdbx_seq_one_letter_code
_entity_poly.pdbx_strand_id
1 'polypeptide(L)'
;MGLFADLPLDVLSIIFDKIGSFHILYSAQFVCKEWHAFSLDPHTWKCINGCKLNYKDLKVVVDRSDGCLIEYDASTVYLEWKDMEYIFERSPKLEKISFQCNGWLQPFLEDQFTIASIRCPSLKNIEIDVYSYNFCYSDIECIGRLFPNLEKFRLEKDHNFGWTDEIARNMGGLFELQLKMSNIVADDLRTILDGCPKLQFLGVVTNSTTFLLDDDVKERLKRLQGYEIYNIFEWQK
;
A
#
# COMPACT_ATOMS: atom_id res chain seq x y z
N MET A 1 26.71 34.68 -5.84
CA MET A 1 26.12 33.71 -4.91
C MET A 1 24.92 33.14 -5.63
N GLY A 2 24.95 31.86 -6.03
CA GLY A 2 23.78 31.23 -6.64
C GLY A 2 22.68 31.14 -5.60
N LEU A 3 21.55 31.78 -5.86
CA LEU A 3 20.40 31.70 -4.96
C LEU A 3 19.78 30.31 -5.14
N PHE A 4 19.19 29.74 -4.08
CA PHE A 4 18.35 28.54 -4.20
C PHE A 4 17.20 28.69 -5.21
N ALA A 5 16.94 29.92 -5.66
CA ALA A 5 16.01 30.29 -6.72
C ALA A 5 16.46 29.87 -8.14
N ASP A 6 17.75 29.65 -8.37
CA ASP A 6 18.29 29.37 -9.73
C ASP A 6 18.53 27.87 -9.98
N LEU A 7 17.95 27.00 -9.16
CA LEU A 7 18.10 25.55 -9.33
C LEU A 7 17.32 25.07 -10.58
N PRO A 8 17.93 24.22 -11.42
CA PRO A 8 17.23 23.54 -12.51
C PRO A 8 16.00 22.75 -12.01
N LEU A 9 14.97 22.65 -12.85
CA LEU A 9 13.70 21.98 -12.51
C LEU A 9 13.87 20.50 -12.17
N ASP A 10 14.78 19.80 -12.84
CA ASP A 10 15.13 18.42 -12.56
C ASP A 10 15.75 18.24 -11.17
N VAL A 11 16.58 19.19 -10.75
CA VAL A 11 17.15 19.22 -9.38
C VAL A 11 16.06 19.52 -8.35
N LEU A 12 15.18 20.49 -8.62
CA LEU A 12 14.06 20.81 -7.73
C LEU A 12 13.11 19.63 -7.55
N SER A 13 12.80 18.89 -8.63
CA SER A 13 11.98 17.68 -8.56
C SER A 13 12.57 16.65 -7.59
N ILE A 14 13.88 16.39 -7.67
CA ILE A 14 14.56 15.44 -6.78
C ILE A 14 14.52 15.92 -5.33
N ILE A 15 14.68 17.22 -5.09
CA ILE A 15 14.61 17.79 -3.74
C ILE A 15 13.19 17.61 -3.18
N PHE A 16 12.16 17.99 -3.93
CA PHE A 16 10.77 17.91 -3.50
C PHE A 16 10.33 16.46 -3.25
N ASP A 17 10.72 15.53 -4.13
CA ASP A 17 10.47 14.10 -3.95
C ASP A 17 11.10 13.58 -2.64
N LYS A 18 12.30 14.08 -2.26
CA LYS A 18 13.01 13.63 -1.05
C LYS A 18 12.52 14.24 0.25
N ILE A 19 12.14 15.52 0.26
CA ILE A 19 11.65 16.19 1.49
C ILE A 19 10.21 15.77 1.81
N GLY A 20 9.43 15.37 0.80
CA GLY A 20 8.09 14.82 0.96
C GLY A 20 7.01 15.84 1.33
N SER A 21 5.76 15.38 1.27
CA SER A 21 4.54 16.20 1.29
C SER A 21 4.45 17.14 2.50
N PHE A 22 4.78 16.66 3.70
CA PHE A 22 4.76 17.46 4.93
C PHE A 22 5.70 18.66 4.85
N HIS A 23 6.97 18.44 4.45
CA HIS A 23 7.94 19.52 4.38
C HIS A 23 7.65 20.47 3.22
N ILE A 24 7.05 19.98 2.12
CA ILE A 24 6.57 20.86 1.04
C ILE A 24 5.50 21.82 1.57
N LEU A 25 4.50 21.30 2.30
CA LEU A 25 3.37 22.07 2.80
C LEU A 25 3.76 23.05 3.92
N TYR A 26 4.69 22.68 4.81
CA TYR A 26 5.00 23.52 5.97
C TYR A 26 6.29 24.33 5.85
N SER A 27 7.10 24.11 4.81
CA SER A 27 8.41 24.77 4.69
C SER A 27 8.77 25.16 3.26
N ALA A 28 8.89 24.19 2.34
CA ALA A 28 9.47 24.41 1.02
C ALA A 28 8.74 25.49 0.21
N GLN A 29 7.40 25.50 0.26
CA GLN A 29 6.59 26.47 -0.47
C GLN A 29 6.75 27.93 -0.02
N PHE A 30 7.45 28.18 1.10
CA PHE A 30 7.67 29.51 1.66
C PHE A 30 9.13 29.99 1.52
N VAL A 31 10.00 29.22 0.84
CA VAL A 31 11.43 29.54 0.69
C VAL A 31 11.64 30.69 -0.30
N CYS A 32 11.13 30.56 -1.53
CA CYS A 32 11.19 31.57 -2.58
C CYS A 32 10.04 31.40 -3.58
N LYS A 33 9.92 32.31 -4.56
CA LYS A 33 8.83 32.30 -5.54
C LYS A 33 8.87 31.07 -6.44
N GLU A 34 10.06 30.63 -6.81
CA GLU A 34 10.29 29.48 -7.68
C GLU A 34 9.87 28.18 -6.97
N TRP A 35 10.23 28.02 -5.70
CA TRP A 35 9.81 26.88 -4.88
C TRP A 35 8.31 26.92 -4.59
N HIS A 36 7.74 28.11 -4.37
CA HIS A 36 6.31 28.27 -4.24
C HIS A 36 5.58 27.83 -5.52
N ALA A 37 6.01 28.31 -6.70
CA ALA A 37 5.44 27.92 -7.97
C ALA A 37 5.58 26.40 -8.21
N PHE A 38 6.74 25.82 -7.90
CA PHE A 38 6.96 24.38 -8.00
C PHE A 38 6.06 23.57 -7.06
N SER A 39 5.80 24.07 -5.85
CA SER A 39 4.87 23.44 -4.91
C SER A 39 3.41 23.46 -5.36
N LEU A 40 3.06 24.27 -6.36
CA LEU A 40 1.74 24.33 -6.97
C LEU A 40 1.62 23.46 -8.23
N ASP A 41 2.73 22.90 -8.73
CA ASP A 41 2.69 21.95 -9.85
C ASP A 41 2.05 20.63 -9.40
N PRO A 42 0.99 20.14 -10.06
CA PRO A 42 0.37 18.85 -9.76
C PRO A 42 1.32 17.66 -9.71
N HIS A 43 2.38 17.64 -10.53
CA HIS A 43 3.32 16.53 -10.60
C HIS A 43 4.21 16.42 -9.36
N THR A 44 4.36 17.51 -8.61
CA THR A 44 5.00 17.53 -7.28
C THR A 44 4.23 16.69 -6.26
N TRP A 45 2.94 16.44 -6.51
CA TRP A 45 2.03 15.71 -5.63
C TRP A 45 1.60 14.34 -6.20
N LYS A 46 2.38 13.80 -7.15
CA LYS A 46 2.15 12.44 -7.69
C LYS A 46 2.32 11.35 -6.63
N CYS A 47 3.17 11.58 -5.63
CA CYS A 47 3.43 10.65 -4.53
C CYS A 47 3.24 11.40 -3.21
N ILE A 48 2.27 10.99 -2.41
CA ILE A 48 1.93 11.65 -1.15
C ILE A 48 2.19 10.71 0.02
N ASN A 49 3.05 11.14 0.93
CA ASN A 49 3.16 10.53 2.25
C ASN A 49 2.25 11.31 3.21
N GLY A 50 1.10 10.69 3.52
CA GLY A 50 0.07 11.20 4.41
C GLY A 50 0.37 11.00 5.89
N CYS A 51 1.41 10.23 6.26
CA CYS A 51 1.69 9.79 7.63
C CYS A 51 1.93 10.93 8.64
N LYS A 52 2.26 12.13 8.17
CA LYS A 52 2.46 13.35 8.98
C LYS A 52 1.41 14.43 8.73
N LEU A 53 0.40 14.14 7.90
CA LEU A 53 -0.61 15.10 7.49
C LEU A 53 -1.86 14.94 8.36
N ASN A 54 -2.44 16.06 8.78
CA ASN A 54 -3.76 16.05 9.42
C ASN A 54 -4.87 16.04 8.34
N TYR A 55 -6.13 15.93 8.78
CA TYR A 55 -7.30 15.93 7.89
C TYR A 55 -7.38 17.13 6.94
N LYS A 56 -7.03 18.34 7.41
CA LYS A 56 -7.05 19.54 6.55
C LYS A 56 -5.97 19.46 5.48
N ASP A 57 -4.80 18.94 5.86
CA ASP A 57 -3.68 18.76 4.95
C ASP A 57 -4.02 17.76 3.85
N LEU A 58 -4.69 16.64 4.18
CA LEU A 58 -5.14 15.63 3.22
C LEU A 58 -5.87 16.26 2.04
N LYS A 59 -6.87 17.10 2.32
CA LYS A 59 -7.63 17.77 1.25
C LYS A 59 -6.76 18.68 0.41
N VAL A 60 -5.89 19.46 1.06
CA VAL A 60 -4.97 20.37 0.35
C VAL A 60 -4.03 19.61 -0.58
N VAL A 61 -3.42 18.52 -0.12
CA VAL A 61 -2.43 17.77 -0.91
C VAL A 61 -3.07 16.98 -2.04
N VAL A 62 -4.26 16.41 -1.81
CA VAL A 62 -5.04 15.72 -2.85
C VAL A 62 -5.55 16.72 -3.88
N ASP A 63 -6.07 17.87 -3.48
CA ASP A 63 -6.48 18.92 -4.44
C ASP A 63 -5.31 19.48 -5.24
N ARG A 64 -4.14 19.64 -4.61
CA ARG A 64 -2.91 20.05 -5.31
C ARG A 64 -2.45 19.05 -6.36
N SER A 65 -2.75 17.76 -6.18
CA SER A 65 -2.42 16.75 -7.18
C SER A 65 -3.22 16.89 -8.47
N ASP A 66 -4.35 17.59 -8.45
CA ASP A 66 -5.22 17.81 -9.62
C ASP A 66 -5.44 16.54 -10.47
N GLY A 67 -5.71 15.42 -9.81
CA GLY A 67 -5.91 14.12 -10.44
C GLY A 67 -4.65 13.43 -10.99
N CYS A 68 -3.47 13.96 -10.68
CA CYS A 68 -2.16 13.37 -11.00
C CYS A 68 -1.58 12.49 -9.89
N LEU A 69 -2.32 12.26 -8.80
CA LEU A 69 -1.91 11.35 -7.73
C LEU A 69 -1.75 9.92 -8.24
N ILE A 70 -0.57 9.35 -8.02
CA ILE A 70 -0.18 7.97 -8.37
C ILE A 70 -0.06 7.10 -7.12
N GLU A 71 0.52 7.64 -6.05
CA GLU A 71 0.73 6.89 -4.79
C GLU A 71 0.27 7.70 -3.58
N TYR A 72 -0.53 7.08 -2.71
CA TYR A 72 -0.91 7.67 -1.42
C TYR A 72 -0.60 6.69 -0.28
N ASP A 73 0.27 7.12 0.63
CA ASP A 73 0.63 6.36 1.83
C ASP A 73 -0.04 6.97 3.07
N ALA A 74 -0.99 6.23 3.64
CA ALA A 74 -1.69 6.51 4.89
C ALA A 74 -1.48 5.41 5.93
N SER A 75 -0.38 4.65 5.84
CA SER A 75 -0.11 3.49 6.70
C SER A 75 -0.01 3.80 8.20
N THR A 76 0.14 5.06 8.61
CA THR A 76 0.21 5.45 10.02
C THR A 76 -0.80 6.51 10.42
N VAL A 77 -1.84 6.73 9.59
CA VAL A 77 -2.90 7.71 9.86
C VAL A 77 -4.26 7.04 9.75
N TYR A 78 -5.14 7.41 10.67
CA TYR A 78 -6.53 6.98 10.63
C TYR A 78 -7.27 7.75 9.54
N LEU A 79 -7.66 7.03 8.47
CA LEU A 79 -8.61 7.53 7.49
C LEU A 79 -10.03 7.14 7.92
N GLU A 80 -10.93 8.13 7.93
CA GLU A 80 -12.37 7.83 7.93
C GLU A 80 -12.81 7.39 6.53
N TRP A 81 -13.98 6.77 6.43
CA TRP A 81 -14.53 6.37 5.13
C TRP A 81 -14.68 7.55 4.15
N LYS A 82 -15.04 8.75 4.64
CA LYS A 82 -15.12 9.96 3.81
C LYS A 82 -13.77 10.44 3.29
N ASP A 83 -12.69 10.16 4.02
CA ASP A 83 -11.34 10.50 3.57
C ASP A 83 -10.92 9.59 2.42
N MET A 84 -11.18 8.29 2.55
CA MET A 84 -10.95 7.32 1.48
C MET A 84 -11.77 7.66 0.23
N GLU A 85 -13.07 7.91 0.39
CA GLU A 85 -13.96 8.30 -0.71
C GLU A 85 -13.41 9.54 -1.43
N TYR A 86 -13.05 10.57 -0.68
CA TYR A 86 -12.49 11.79 -1.25
C TYR A 86 -11.16 11.56 -1.98
N ILE A 87 -10.25 10.74 -1.43
CA ILE A 87 -9.01 10.35 -2.12
C ILE A 87 -9.34 9.69 -3.46
N PHE A 88 -10.22 8.68 -3.46
CA PHE A 88 -10.55 7.93 -4.66
C PHE A 88 -11.24 8.78 -5.72
N GLU A 89 -12.21 9.62 -5.34
CA GLU A 89 -12.92 10.49 -6.29
C GLU A 89 -12.01 11.51 -6.97
N ARG A 90 -10.95 11.96 -6.29
CA ARG A 90 -10.05 13.00 -6.77
C ARG A 90 -8.81 12.44 -7.49
N SER A 91 -8.63 11.12 -7.53
CA SER A 91 -7.35 10.50 -7.92
C SER A 91 -7.50 9.44 -9.02
N PRO A 92 -7.96 9.80 -10.24
CA PRO A 92 -8.21 8.84 -11.30
C PRO A 92 -6.99 8.08 -11.82
N LYS A 93 -5.77 8.55 -11.50
CA LYS A 93 -4.51 7.92 -11.86
C LYS A 93 -3.86 7.13 -10.72
N LEU A 94 -4.55 6.97 -9.58
CA LEU A 94 -4.00 6.28 -8.42
C LEU A 94 -3.64 4.83 -8.79
N GLU A 95 -2.37 4.47 -8.60
CA GLU A 95 -1.82 3.14 -8.85
C GLU A 95 -1.54 2.39 -7.55
N LYS A 96 -1.24 3.12 -6.47
CA LYS A 96 -0.91 2.57 -5.16
C LYS A 96 -1.62 3.29 -4.02
N ILE A 97 -2.20 2.51 -3.10
CA ILE A 97 -2.68 3.02 -1.82
C ILE A 97 -2.19 2.14 -0.66
N SER A 98 -1.80 2.79 0.44
CA SER A 98 -1.54 2.14 1.72
C SER A 98 -2.39 2.81 2.81
N PHE A 99 -3.02 2.04 3.70
CA PHE A 99 -3.83 2.60 4.78
C PHE A 99 -3.99 1.64 5.96
N GLN A 100 -4.32 2.21 7.13
CA GLN A 100 -4.73 1.42 8.29
C GLN A 100 -6.23 1.10 8.23
N CYS A 101 -6.56 -0.18 8.22
CA CYS A 101 -7.92 -0.65 8.36
C CYS A 101 -8.30 -0.75 9.84
N ASN A 102 -9.17 0.16 10.28
CA ASN A 102 -9.67 0.24 11.65
C ASN A 102 -11.15 -0.17 11.73
N GLY A 103 -11.63 -0.53 12.92
CA GLY A 103 -12.98 -1.05 13.13
C GLY A 103 -14.12 -0.16 12.62
N TRP A 104 -13.91 1.17 12.50
CA TRP A 104 -14.93 2.10 12.00
C TRP A 104 -15.14 2.01 10.48
N LEU A 105 -14.18 1.44 9.75
CA LEU A 105 -14.31 1.18 8.31
C LEU A 105 -15.19 -0.05 8.03
N GLN A 106 -15.51 -0.87 9.03
CA GLN A 106 -16.25 -2.13 8.85
C GLN A 106 -17.51 -2.04 7.98
N PRO A 107 -18.48 -1.16 8.27
CA PRO A 107 -19.71 -1.12 7.49
C PRO A 107 -19.53 -0.45 6.12
N PHE A 108 -18.35 0.12 5.83
CA PHE A 108 -18.11 0.93 4.64
C PHE A 108 -17.01 0.37 3.73
N LEU A 109 -16.24 -0.63 4.16
CA LEU A 109 -15.03 -1.06 3.44
C LEU A 109 -15.32 -1.55 2.02
N GLU A 110 -16.37 -2.36 1.84
CA GLU A 110 -16.80 -2.80 0.51
C GLU A 110 -17.26 -1.63 -0.37
N ASP A 111 -17.99 -0.66 0.19
CA ASP A 111 -18.39 0.55 -0.54
C ASP A 111 -17.15 1.37 -0.96
N GLN A 112 -16.17 1.52 -0.07
CA GLN A 112 -14.93 2.24 -0.36
C GLN A 112 -14.13 1.53 -1.46
N PHE A 113 -14.02 0.21 -1.43
CA PHE A 113 -13.38 -0.54 -2.52
C PHE A 113 -14.17 -0.48 -3.82
N THR A 114 -15.50 -0.47 -3.76
CA THR A 114 -16.35 -0.32 -4.95
C THR A 114 -16.11 1.05 -5.60
N ILE A 115 -16.07 2.12 -4.80
CA ILE A 115 -15.73 3.47 -5.28
C ILE A 115 -14.33 3.47 -5.89
N ALA A 116 -13.33 2.91 -5.20
CA ALA A 116 -11.97 2.82 -5.71
C ALA A 116 -11.90 2.07 -7.05
N SER A 117 -12.61 0.95 -7.20
CA SER A 117 -12.62 0.16 -8.44
C SER A 117 -13.16 0.94 -9.65
N ILE A 118 -14.07 1.88 -9.42
CA ILE A 118 -14.69 2.71 -10.46
C ILE A 118 -13.85 3.95 -10.74
N ARG A 119 -13.36 4.60 -9.68
CA ARG A 119 -12.69 5.90 -9.76
C ARG A 119 -11.20 5.79 -10.05
N CYS A 120 -10.54 4.72 -9.62
CA CYS A 120 -9.10 4.48 -9.74
C CYS A 120 -8.82 3.24 -10.60
N PRO A 121 -9.11 3.27 -11.92
CA PRO A 121 -8.96 2.09 -12.79
C PRO A 121 -7.51 1.60 -12.94
N SER A 122 -6.52 2.42 -12.57
CA SER A 122 -5.10 2.08 -12.58
C SER A 122 -4.60 1.44 -11.27
N LEU A 123 -5.47 1.29 -10.26
CA LEU A 123 -5.07 0.79 -8.95
C LEU A 123 -4.65 -0.68 -9.04
N LYS A 124 -3.38 -0.93 -8.75
CA LYS A 124 -2.75 -2.26 -8.88
C LYS A 124 -1.89 -2.64 -7.67
N ASN A 125 -1.69 -1.72 -6.74
CA ASN A 125 -0.92 -1.94 -5.51
C ASN A 125 -1.76 -1.54 -4.30
N ILE A 126 -2.09 -2.51 -3.45
CA ILE A 126 -2.86 -2.27 -2.23
C ILE A 126 -2.06 -2.78 -1.03
N GLU A 127 -1.87 -1.91 -0.05
CA GLU A 127 -1.24 -2.25 1.23
C GLU A 127 -2.21 -1.93 2.38
N ILE A 128 -2.45 -2.91 3.25
CA ILE A 128 -3.41 -2.78 4.34
C ILE A 128 -2.75 -3.22 5.65
N ASP A 129 -2.75 -2.34 6.63
CA ASP A 129 -2.41 -2.64 8.02
C ASP A 129 -3.70 -2.73 8.84
N VAL A 130 -4.05 -3.93 9.32
CA VAL A 130 -5.32 -4.19 10.00
C VAL A 130 -5.13 -4.15 11.52
N TYR A 131 -5.58 -3.06 12.13
CA TYR A 131 -5.40 -2.84 13.57
C TYR A 131 -6.57 -3.41 14.40
N SER A 132 -7.73 -2.75 14.38
CA SER A 132 -8.91 -3.06 15.22
C SER A 132 -10.10 -3.63 14.45
N TYR A 133 -9.96 -3.83 13.15
CA TYR A 133 -11.01 -4.36 12.29
C TYR A 133 -11.00 -5.89 12.27
N ASN A 134 -12.18 -6.50 12.31
CA ASN A 134 -12.36 -7.94 12.08
C ASN A 134 -12.35 -8.24 10.58
N PHE A 135 -11.20 -7.99 9.96
CA PHE A 135 -10.96 -8.30 8.55
C PHE A 135 -11.17 -9.80 8.36
N CYS A 136 -12.01 -10.20 7.42
CA CYS A 136 -12.38 -11.59 7.23
C CYS A 136 -12.19 -12.00 5.76
N TYR A 137 -12.44 -13.28 5.47
CA TYR A 137 -12.19 -13.84 4.15
C TYR A 137 -12.99 -13.11 3.03
N SER A 138 -14.19 -12.61 3.34
CA SER A 138 -15.01 -11.87 2.37
C SER A 138 -14.38 -10.55 1.95
N ASP A 139 -13.55 -9.94 2.81
CA ASP A 139 -12.83 -8.70 2.46
C ASP A 139 -11.71 -8.99 1.44
N ILE A 140 -10.99 -10.12 1.60
CA ILE A 140 -10.01 -10.59 0.61
C ILE A 140 -10.70 -10.93 -0.71
N GLU A 141 -11.81 -11.67 -0.65
CA GLU A 141 -12.60 -12.02 -1.83
C GLU A 141 -13.08 -10.74 -2.55
N CYS A 142 -13.58 -9.77 -1.79
CA CYS A 142 -14.02 -8.49 -2.31
C CYS A 142 -12.90 -7.75 -3.04
N ILE A 143 -11.71 -7.65 -2.44
CA ILE A 143 -10.53 -7.03 -3.07
C ILE A 143 -10.17 -7.78 -4.37
N GLY A 144 -10.06 -9.12 -4.32
CA GLY A 144 -9.67 -9.90 -5.50
C GLY A 144 -10.68 -9.79 -6.64
N ARG A 145 -11.98 -9.72 -6.31
CA ARG A 145 -13.07 -9.50 -7.27
C ARG A 145 -13.02 -8.10 -7.89
N LEU A 146 -12.82 -7.06 -7.08
CA LEU A 146 -12.88 -5.66 -7.52
C LEU A 146 -11.60 -5.20 -8.22
N PHE A 147 -10.45 -5.80 -7.93
CA PHE A 147 -9.16 -5.44 -8.50
C PHE A 147 -8.51 -6.64 -9.22
N PRO A 148 -9.08 -7.10 -10.37
CA PRO A 148 -8.58 -8.28 -11.07
C PRO A 148 -7.17 -8.12 -11.67
N ASN A 149 -6.68 -6.88 -11.79
CA ASN A 149 -5.33 -6.54 -12.26
C ASN A 149 -4.37 -6.20 -11.11
N LEU A 150 -4.69 -6.56 -9.87
CA LEU A 150 -3.82 -6.32 -8.72
C LEU A 150 -2.48 -7.03 -8.92
N GLU A 151 -1.39 -6.26 -8.90
CA GLU A 151 -0.02 -6.72 -9.09
C GLU A 151 0.69 -6.94 -7.75
N LYS A 152 0.43 -6.07 -6.77
CA LYS A 152 1.07 -6.12 -5.46
C LYS A 152 0.05 -6.03 -4.35
N PHE A 153 0.16 -6.94 -3.39
CA PHE A 153 -0.68 -6.96 -2.21
C PHE A 153 0.16 -7.12 -0.94
N ARG A 154 0.00 -6.19 0.00
CA ARG A 154 0.54 -6.32 1.36
C ARG A 154 -0.61 -6.36 2.35
N LEU A 155 -0.58 -7.34 3.25
CA LEU A 155 -1.52 -7.44 4.34
C LEU A 155 -0.80 -7.72 5.66
N GLU A 156 -1.04 -6.87 6.64
CA GLU A 156 -0.58 -7.02 8.02
C GLU A 156 -1.77 -7.23 8.96
N LYS A 157 -1.76 -8.34 9.71
CA LYS A 157 -2.70 -8.63 10.81
C LYS A 157 -2.04 -9.56 11.82
N ASP A 158 -2.49 -9.50 13.05
CA ASP A 158 -2.19 -10.50 14.08
C ASP A 158 -2.38 -11.96 13.62
N HIS A 159 -3.45 -12.34 12.91
CA HIS A 159 -3.76 -13.76 12.60
C HIS A 159 -4.31 -13.97 11.17
N ASN A 160 -3.95 -15.10 10.56
CA ASN A 160 -4.53 -15.67 9.33
C ASN A 160 -5.82 -16.43 9.66
N PHE A 161 -6.92 -16.05 9.00
CA PHE A 161 -8.25 -16.68 9.13
C PHE A 161 -8.73 -17.27 7.80
N GLY A 162 -7.88 -18.03 7.11
CA GLY A 162 -8.18 -18.67 5.81
C GLY A 162 -7.81 -17.84 4.58
N TRP A 163 -7.32 -16.63 4.78
CA TRP A 163 -7.08 -15.64 3.73
C TRP A 163 -6.15 -16.11 2.61
N THR A 164 -5.25 -17.03 2.91
CA THR A 164 -4.31 -17.63 1.96
C THR A 164 -5.05 -18.36 0.84
N ASP A 165 -6.15 -19.05 1.17
CA ASP A 165 -7.04 -19.67 0.18
C ASP A 165 -7.79 -18.62 -0.67
N GLU A 166 -8.33 -17.56 -0.05
CA GLU A 166 -9.02 -16.52 -0.80
C GLU A 166 -8.08 -15.73 -1.72
N ILE A 167 -6.85 -15.46 -1.29
CA ILE A 167 -5.81 -14.86 -2.13
C ILE A 167 -5.52 -15.78 -3.32
N ALA A 168 -5.26 -17.07 -3.06
CA ALA A 168 -4.95 -18.05 -4.10
C ALA A 168 -6.10 -18.19 -5.12
N ARG A 169 -7.36 -18.14 -4.67
CA ARG A 169 -8.53 -18.26 -5.56
C ARG A 169 -8.81 -17.00 -6.37
N ASN A 170 -8.60 -15.81 -5.80
CA ASN A 170 -9.08 -14.56 -6.41
C ASN A 170 -7.97 -13.66 -6.98
N MET A 171 -6.71 -13.87 -6.59
CA MET A 171 -5.60 -12.96 -6.90
C MET A 171 -4.45 -13.66 -7.64
N GLY A 172 -4.77 -14.56 -8.57
CA GLY A 172 -3.76 -15.29 -9.36
C GLY A 172 -2.89 -14.43 -10.29
N GLY A 173 -3.23 -13.14 -10.44
CA GLY A 173 -2.47 -12.14 -11.18
C GLY A 173 -1.29 -11.51 -10.43
N LEU A 174 -1.16 -11.75 -9.12
CA LEU A 174 -0.15 -11.11 -8.27
C LEU A 174 1.28 -11.44 -8.72
N PHE A 175 2.12 -10.40 -8.73
CA PHE A 175 3.57 -10.48 -8.90
C PHE A 175 4.29 -10.40 -7.56
N GLU A 176 3.74 -9.69 -6.58
CA GLU A 176 4.34 -9.51 -5.27
C GLU A 176 3.28 -9.67 -4.18
N LEU A 177 3.56 -10.54 -3.21
CA LEU A 177 2.71 -10.76 -2.05
C LEU A 177 3.54 -10.62 -0.77
N GLN A 178 3.05 -9.81 0.16
CA GLN A 178 3.66 -9.64 1.47
C GLN A 178 2.63 -9.86 2.58
N LEU A 179 2.83 -10.87 3.42
CA LEU A 179 1.94 -11.23 4.52
C LEU A 179 2.69 -11.12 5.85
N LYS A 180 2.13 -10.39 6.82
CA LYS A 180 2.62 -10.40 8.20
C LYS A 180 1.52 -10.92 9.11
N MET A 181 1.63 -12.18 9.53
CA MET A 181 0.57 -12.94 10.24
C MET A 181 1.14 -14.04 11.14
N SER A 182 0.54 -14.25 12.31
CA SER A 182 1.06 -15.15 13.34
C SER A 182 1.12 -16.65 12.99
N ASN A 183 0.20 -17.15 12.19
CA ASN A 183 -0.10 -18.59 12.06
C ASN A 183 -0.03 -19.10 10.62
N ILE A 184 0.79 -18.48 9.77
CA ILE A 184 1.09 -19.03 8.44
C ILE A 184 1.87 -20.33 8.60
N VAL A 185 1.45 -21.38 7.91
CA VAL A 185 2.12 -22.70 7.89
C VAL A 185 2.61 -23.07 6.48
N ALA A 186 3.31 -24.20 6.34
CA ALA A 186 3.84 -24.65 5.05
C ALA A 186 2.73 -24.88 3.99
N ASP A 187 1.57 -25.40 4.39
CA ASP A 187 0.44 -25.62 3.49
C ASP A 187 -0.17 -24.32 2.96
N ASP A 188 -0.20 -23.26 3.78
CA ASP A 188 -0.61 -21.92 3.32
C ASP A 188 0.29 -21.42 2.18
N LEU A 189 1.60 -21.65 2.30
CA LEU A 189 2.55 -21.27 1.26
C LEU A 189 2.33 -22.08 -0.01
N ARG A 190 2.02 -23.37 0.09
CA ARG A 190 1.64 -24.20 -1.07
C ARG A 190 0.40 -23.64 -1.75
N THR A 191 -0.65 -23.34 -0.98
CA THR A 191 -1.88 -22.74 -1.48
C THR A 191 -1.59 -21.45 -2.26
N ILE A 192 -0.79 -20.55 -1.70
CA ILE A 192 -0.37 -19.31 -2.38
C ILE A 192 0.40 -19.62 -3.67
N LEU A 193 1.42 -20.49 -3.60
CA LEU A 193 2.28 -20.80 -4.74
C LEU A 193 1.53 -21.50 -5.87
N ASP A 194 0.50 -22.29 -5.55
CA ASP A 194 -0.35 -22.97 -6.53
C ASP A 194 -1.39 -22.01 -7.13
N GLY A 195 -1.93 -21.07 -6.34
CA GLY A 195 -2.95 -20.10 -6.78
C GLY A 195 -2.40 -18.84 -7.46
N CYS A 196 -1.15 -18.47 -7.20
CA CYS A 196 -0.52 -17.26 -7.73
C CYS A 196 0.66 -17.61 -8.68
N PRO A 197 0.37 -18.11 -9.91
CA PRO A 197 1.42 -18.61 -10.82
C PRO A 197 2.36 -17.52 -11.37
N LYS A 198 1.97 -16.24 -11.28
CA LYS A 198 2.78 -15.09 -11.72
C LYS A 198 3.67 -14.52 -10.62
N LEU A 199 3.58 -15.06 -9.40
CA LEU A 199 4.28 -14.52 -8.25
C LEU A 199 5.80 -14.58 -8.48
N GLN A 200 6.46 -13.44 -8.29
CA GLN A 200 7.91 -13.29 -8.40
C GLN A 200 8.55 -12.98 -7.05
N PHE A 201 7.78 -12.40 -6.12
CA PHE A 201 8.25 -12.12 -4.77
C PHE A 201 7.21 -12.53 -3.72
N LEU A 202 7.67 -13.26 -2.69
CA LEU A 202 6.87 -13.63 -1.52
C LEU A 202 7.58 -13.24 -0.23
N GLY A 203 7.00 -12.28 0.49
CA GLY A 203 7.41 -11.90 1.84
C GLY A 203 6.43 -12.46 2.87
N VAL A 204 6.92 -13.20 3.86
CA VAL A 204 6.13 -13.71 4.96
C VAL A 204 6.84 -13.42 6.28
N VAL A 205 6.18 -12.68 7.15
CA VAL A 205 6.59 -12.51 8.54
C VAL A 205 5.59 -13.26 9.40
N THR A 206 6.07 -14.27 10.13
CA THR A 206 5.26 -15.08 11.02
C THR A 206 5.81 -15.12 12.44
N ASN A 207 4.96 -15.40 13.41
CA ASN A 207 5.38 -15.73 14.78
C ASN A 207 4.93 -17.15 15.16
N SER A 208 4.79 -18.04 14.18
CA SER A 208 4.43 -19.43 14.47
C SER A 208 5.60 -20.16 15.13
N THR A 209 5.37 -20.75 16.31
CA THR A 209 6.38 -21.53 17.05
C THR A 209 6.71 -22.87 16.38
N THR A 210 5.92 -23.29 15.40
CA THR A 210 6.04 -24.56 14.68
C THR A 210 6.33 -24.36 13.19
N PHE A 211 6.71 -23.15 12.78
CA PHE A 211 6.97 -22.86 11.38
C PHE A 211 8.24 -23.59 10.90
N LEU A 212 8.03 -24.67 10.17
CA LEU A 212 9.09 -25.45 9.55
C LEU A 212 8.76 -25.64 8.08
N LEU A 213 9.66 -25.16 7.22
CA LEU A 213 9.58 -25.40 5.79
C LEU A 213 10.15 -26.78 5.47
N ASP A 214 9.35 -27.62 4.85
CA ASP A 214 9.84 -28.83 4.21
C ASP A 214 10.53 -28.52 2.87
N ASP A 215 11.15 -29.56 2.30
CA ASP A 215 11.97 -29.41 1.09
C ASP A 215 11.14 -29.07 -0.16
N ASP A 216 9.88 -29.49 -0.22
CA ASP A 216 8.99 -29.12 -1.34
C ASP A 216 8.74 -27.61 -1.36
N VAL A 217 8.36 -27.03 -0.22
CA VAL A 217 8.13 -25.57 -0.16
C VAL A 217 9.42 -24.80 -0.43
N LYS A 218 10.57 -25.23 0.12
CA LYS A 218 11.87 -24.59 -0.15
C LYS A 218 12.22 -24.60 -1.63
N GLU A 219 12.04 -25.73 -2.31
CA GLU A 219 12.33 -25.83 -3.76
C GLU A 219 11.39 -24.98 -4.60
N ARG A 220 10.12 -24.85 -4.21
CA ARG A 220 9.18 -23.94 -4.90
C ARG A 220 9.55 -22.48 -4.69
N LEU A 221 9.92 -22.07 -3.47
CA LEU A 221 10.33 -20.70 -3.16
C LEU A 221 11.56 -20.27 -3.97
N LYS A 222 12.51 -21.18 -4.22
CA LYS A 222 13.69 -20.92 -5.07
C LYS A 222 13.36 -20.57 -6.53
N ARG A 223 12.14 -20.85 -6.99
CA ARG A 223 11.68 -20.50 -8.35
C ARG A 223 11.26 -19.04 -8.46
N LEU A 224 10.99 -18.38 -7.33
CA LEU A 224 10.70 -16.96 -7.26
C LEU A 224 11.98 -16.15 -7.53
N GLN A 225 11.82 -14.90 -7.98
CA GLN A 225 12.97 -13.99 -8.12
C GLN A 225 13.50 -13.55 -6.76
N GLY A 226 12.63 -13.48 -5.75
CA GLY A 226 13.01 -13.24 -4.36
C GLY A 226 11.96 -13.80 -3.40
N TYR A 227 12.40 -14.15 -2.19
CA TYR A 227 11.50 -14.46 -1.09
C TYR A 227 12.13 -14.07 0.23
N GLU A 228 11.30 -13.67 1.17
CA GLU A 228 11.70 -13.30 2.52
C GLU A 228 10.78 -14.00 3.50
N ILE A 229 11.30 -14.98 4.24
CA ILE A 229 10.51 -15.69 5.24
C ILE A 229 11.17 -15.46 6.59
N TYR A 230 10.48 -14.74 7.46
CA TYR A 230 10.97 -14.38 8.79
C TYR A 230 10.07 -14.96 9.87
N ASN A 231 10.64 -15.73 10.78
CA ASN A 231 9.99 -16.11 12.03
C ASN A 231 10.49 -15.21 13.16
N ILE A 232 9.59 -14.45 13.79
CA ILE A 232 9.93 -13.50 14.87
C ILE A 232 10.57 -14.23 16.08
N PHE A 233 10.32 -15.54 16.25
CA PHE A 233 10.89 -16.34 17.34
C PHE A 233 12.29 -16.92 17.07
N GLU A 234 12.79 -16.87 15.83
CA GLU A 234 14.15 -17.37 15.51
C GLU A 234 15.27 -16.41 15.96
N TRP A 235 14.94 -15.20 16.41
CA TRP A 235 15.88 -14.18 16.89
C TRP A 235 16.22 -14.27 18.40
N GLN A 236 15.59 -15.18 19.15
CA GLN A 236 15.81 -15.31 20.59
C GLN A 236 16.69 -16.52 21.00
N LYS A 237 17.43 -17.11 20.06
CA LYS A 237 18.39 -18.20 20.35
C LYS A 237 19.83 -17.82 20.05
#